data_AF-A0A8I0FC58-F1
#
_entry.id   AF-A0A8I0FC58-F1
#
_cell.length_a   1.000
_cell.length_b   1.000
_cell.length_c   1.000
_cell.angle_alpha   90.00
_cell.angle_beta   90.00
_cell.angle_gamma   90.00
#
_symmetry.space_group_name_H-M   'P 1'
#
loop_
_entity.id
_entity.type
_entity.pdbx_description
1 polymer ?
#
loop_
_entity_poly.entity_id
_entity_poly.type
_entity_poly.pdbx_seq_one_letter_code
_entity_poly.pdbx_strand_id
1 'polypeptide(L)'
;FIESEQALILGHSMHPAPKSRNGFVHEDWLKFSPEHAGKTQLHYWLVHQNYIAEGCATEQPISDQVKDAIRWYLSESDLNLLKT
;
A
#
# COMPACT_ATOMS: atom_id res chain seq x y z
N PHE A 1 -6.94 1.96 18.77
CA PHE A 1 -7.10 2.47 17.39
C PHE A 1 -7.45 1.34 16.44
N ILE A 2 -6.53 0.40 16.14
CA ILE A 2 -6.77 -0.68 15.15
C ILE A 2 -8.05 -1.46 15.44
N GLU A 3 -8.23 -1.93 16.69
CA GLU A 3 -9.44 -2.65 17.09
C GLU A 3 -10.73 -1.84 16.89
N SER A 4 -10.69 -0.55 17.25
CA SER A 4 -11.82 0.36 17.12
C SER A 4 -12.20 0.60 15.66
N GLU A 5 -11.22 0.75 14.78
CA GLU A 5 -11.42 0.91 13.34
C GLU A 5 -12.02 -0.37 12.72
N GLN A 6 -11.51 -1.54 13.13
CA GLN A 6 -11.97 -2.85 12.65
C GLN A 6 -13.36 -3.21 13.19
N ALA A 7 -13.82 -2.61 14.29
CA ALA A 7 -15.17 -2.80 14.82
C ALA A 7 -16.26 -2.08 14.01
N LEU A 8 -15.90 -1.24 13.03
CA LEU A 8 -16.86 -0.52 12.18
C LEU A 8 -17.44 -1.44 11.09
N ILE A 9 -18.47 -2.19 11.48
CA ILE A 9 -19.18 -3.12 10.58
C ILE A 9 -20.04 -2.38 9.57
N LEU A 10 -20.66 -1.27 10.00
CA LEU A 10 -21.51 -0.44 9.15
C LEU A 10 -20.66 0.56 8.35
N GLY A 11 -21.03 0.76 7.08
CA GLY A 11 -20.43 1.80 6.24
C GLY A 11 -21.21 3.11 6.28
N HIS A 12 -21.04 3.94 5.25
CA HIS A 12 -21.67 5.27 5.17
C HIS A 12 -23.21 5.21 5.22
N SER A 13 -23.82 5.86 6.23
CA SER A 13 -25.26 5.74 6.54
C SER A 13 -26.21 6.16 5.42
N MET A 14 -25.79 7.06 4.53
CA MET A 14 -26.63 7.55 3.42
C MET A 14 -26.49 6.74 2.12
N HIS A 15 -25.56 5.78 2.04
CA HIS A 15 -25.36 5.00 0.81
C HIS A 15 -26.11 3.65 0.92
N PRO A 16 -26.90 3.24 -0.08
CA PRO A 16 -27.76 2.05 0.01
C PRO A 16 -26.99 0.72 0.05
N ALA A 17 -25.76 0.69 -0.47
CA ALA A 17 -24.90 -0.50 -0.46
C ALA A 17 -23.46 -0.14 -0.03
N PRO A 18 -23.27 0.36 1.21
CA PRO A 18 -22.06 1.07 1.61
C PRO A 18 -20.82 0.17 1.76
N LYS A 19 -21.03 -1.15 1.77
CA LYS A 19 -19.98 -2.18 1.86
C LYS A 19 -20.09 -3.15 0.66
N SER A 20 -20.64 -2.69 -0.47
CA SER A 20 -20.64 -3.50 -1.70
C SER A 20 -19.21 -3.75 -2.16
N ARG A 21 -18.85 -5.02 -2.36
CA ARG A 21 -17.52 -5.48 -2.78
C ARG A 21 -17.64 -6.29 -4.06
N ASN A 22 -18.26 -5.70 -5.07
CA ASN A 22 -18.45 -6.35 -6.36
C ASN A 22 -17.11 -6.84 -6.92
N GLY A 23 -17.05 -8.13 -7.28
CA GLY A 23 -15.84 -8.79 -7.76
C GLY A 23 -15.10 -9.62 -6.71
N PHE A 24 -15.42 -9.49 -5.42
CA PHE A 24 -14.85 -10.35 -4.37
C PHE A 24 -15.65 -11.63 -4.19
N VAL A 25 -14.97 -12.77 -4.09
CA VAL A 25 -15.57 -14.03 -3.63
C VAL A 25 -15.51 -14.14 -2.11
N HIS A 26 -16.19 -15.13 -1.51
CA HIS A 26 -16.29 -15.23 -0.05
C HIS A 26 -14.92 -15.27 0.66
N GLU A 27 -13.91 -15.95 0.10
CA GLU A 27 -12.58 -15.98 0.73
C GLU A 27 -11.91 -14.60 0.74
N ASP A 28 -12.12 -13.77 -0.29
CA ASP A 28 -11.58 -12.41 -0.35
C ASP A 28 -12.17 -11.53 0.76
N TRP A 29 -13.43 -11.77 1.14
CA TRP A 29 -14.05 -11.05 2.25
C TRP A 29 -13.33 -11.33 3.56
N LEU A 30 -13.03 -12.59 3.86
CA LEU A 30 -12.32 -12.96 5.08
C LEU A 30 -10.91 -12.38 5.10
N LYS A 31 -10.26 -12.31 3.93
CA LYS A 31 -8.86 -11.90 3.82
C LYS A 31 -8.63 -10.39 3.79
N PHE A 32 -9.49 -9.64 3.11
CA PHE A 32 -9.23 -8.24 2.79
C PHE A 32 -10.17 -7.26 3.49
N SER A 33 -11.19 -7.75 4.19
CA SER A 33 -12.14 -6.87 4.88
C SER A 33 -11.58 -6.41 6.23
N PRO A 34 -11.68 -5.11 6.55
CA PRO A 34 -11.18 -4.58 7.81
C PRO A 34 -11.87 -5.23 9.02
N GLU A 35 -13.18 -5.51 8.92
CA GLU A 35 -13.94 -6.15 10.00
C GLU A 35 -13.52 -7.59 10.35
N HIS A 36 -12.78 -8.25 9.46
CA HIS A 36 -12.23 -9.58 9.71
C HIS A 36 -10.79 -9.53 10.25
N ALA A 37 -10.24 -8.33 10.49
CA ALA A 37 -8.84 -8.13 10.88
C ALA A 37 -7.85 -8.89 9.99
N GLY A 38 -8.20 -9.02 8.70
CA GLY A 38 -7.43 -9.79 7.73
C GLY A 38 -6.01 -9.26 7.57
N LYS A 39 -5.05 -10.18 7.46
CA LYS A 39 -3.64 -9.85 7.19
C LYS A 39 -3.33 -10.23 5.76
N THR A 40 -2.87 -9.27 4.98
CA THR A 40 -2.46 -9.49 3.60
C THR A 40 -1.01 -9.08 3.37
N GLN A 41 -0.33 -9.82 2.51
CA GLN A 41 1.03 -9.51 2.08
C GLN A 41 0.98 -8.39 1.03
N LEU A 42 1.86 -7.40 1.15
CA LEU A 42 2.10 -6.43 0.08
C LEU A 42 2.95 -7.07 -1.01
N HIS A 43 2.55 -6.87 -2.27
CA HIS A 43 3.30 -7.30 -3.44
C HIS A 43 4.10 -6.12 -4.00
N TYR A 44 5.41 -6.28 -4.10
CA TYR A 44 6.31 -5.26 -4.66
C TYR A 44 6.59 -5.56 -6.13
N TRP A 45 6.58 -4.51 -6.95
CA TRP A 45 6.82 -4.59 -8.38
C TRP A 45 7.99 -3.68 -8.73
N LEU A 46 8.88 -4.16 -9.60
CA LEU A 46 9.93 -3.33 -10.18
C LEU A 46 9.36 -2.65 -11.44
N VAL A 47 9.27 -1.32 -11.41
CA VAL A 47 8.70 -0.52 -12.49
C VAL A 47 9.76 0.48 -12.98
N HIS A 48 9.86 0.64 -14.30
CA HIS A 48 10.79 1.60 -14.89
C HIS A 48 10.32 3.04 -14.65
N GLN A 49 11.26 3.95 -14.34
CA GLN A 49 10.97 5.34 -13.92
C GLN A 49 10.06 6.13 -14.88
N ASN A 50 10.17 5.89 -16.19
CA ASN A 50 9.31 6.53 -17.20
C ASN A 50 7.81 6.20 -17.05
N TYR A 51 7.44 5.19 -16.26
CA TYR A 51 6.06 4.80 -15.99
C TYR A 51 5.61 5.12 -14.56
N ILE A 52 6.40 5.89 -13.80
CA ILE A 52 6.07 6.28 -12.43
C ILE A 52 5.77 7.77 -12.41
N ALA A 53 4.63 8.12 -11.78
CA ALA A 53 4.36 9.48 -11.33
C ALA A 53 4.31 9.45 -9.80
N GLU A 54 5.06 10.32 -9.15
CA GLU A 54 5.14 10.38 -7.69
C GLU A 54 4.68 11.73 -7.13
N GLY A 55 4.15 11.69 -5.92
CA GLY A 55 3.77 12.86 -5.15
C GLY A 55 4.08 12.63 -3.68
N CYS A 56 4.63 13.63 -3.01
CA CYS A 56 4.86 13.61 -1.58
C CYS A 56 4.24 14.87 -0.95
N ALA A 57 3.80 14.76 0.31
CA ALA A 57 3.40 15.92 1.09
C ALA A 57 4.60 16.78 1.52
N THR A 58 5.82 16.24 1.43
CA THR A 58 7.07 16.94 1.70
C THR A 58 7.75 17.39 0.41
N GLU A 59 8.79 18.20 0.52
CA GLU A 59 9.57 18.68 -0.63
C GLU A 59 10.48 17.61 -1.25
N GLN A 60 10.64 16.45 -0.61
CA GLN A 60 11.51 15.37 -1.11
C GLN A 60 10.69 14.30 -1.85
N PRO A 61 11.04 13.94 -3.09
CA PRO A 61 10.40 12.84 -3.81
C PRO A 61 10.47 11.51 -3.06
N ILE A 62 9.45 10.65 -3.17
CA ILE A 62 9.42 9.37 -2.44
C ILE A 62 10.49 8.42 -2.95
N SER A 63 10.82 8.47 -4.24
CA SER A 63 11.91 7.72 -4.85
C SER A 63 13.25 7.99 -4.15
N ASP A 64 13.59 9.25 -3.89
CA ASP A 64 14.81 9.64 -3.17
C ASP A 64 14.78 9.17 -1.72
N GLN A 65 13.65 9.35 -1.02
CA GLN A 65 13.49 8.87 0.36
C GLN A 65 13.69 7.35 0.45
N VAL A 66 13.15 6.58 -0.51
CA VAL A 66 13.33 5.13 -0.57
C VAL A 66 14.78 4.78 -0.86
N LYS A 67 15.42 5.42 -1.84
CA LYS A 67 16.85 5.22 -2.17
C LYS A 67 17.74 5.43 -0.94
N ASP A 68 17.48 6.48 -0.17
CA ASP A 68 18.19 6.76 1.08
C ASP A 68 17.93 5.72 2.16
N ALA A 69 16.66 5.32 2.35
CA ALA A 69 16.27 4.35 3.38
C ALA A 69 16.85 2.95 3.12
N ILE A 70 16.93 2.53 1.85
CA ILE A 70 17.46 1.21 1.49
C ILE A 70 18.98 1.19 1.37
N ARG A 71 19.64 2.36 1.34
CA ARG A 71 21.08 2.51 1.05
C ARG A 71 21.98 1.60 1.88
N TRP A 72 21.63 1.39 3.15
CA TRP A 72 22.39 0.54 4.09
C TRP A 72 22.31 -0.96 3.79
N TYR A 73 21.34 -1.38 2.97
CA TYR A 73 21.12 -2.77 2.59
C TYR A 73 21.66 -3.10 1.19
N LEU A 74 22.26 -2.13 0.51
CA LEU A 74 22.74 -2.26 -0.86
C LEU A 74 24.24 -2.54 -0.91
N SER A 75 24.65 -3.38 -1.86
CA SER A 75 26.08 -3.57 -2.18
C SER A 75 26.65 -2.34 -2.89
N GLU A 76 27.99 -2.23 -2.98
CA GLU A 76 28.63 -1.16 -3.76
C GLU A 76 28.20 -1.18 -5.24
N SER A 77 27.96 -2.36 -5.82
CA SER A 77 27.42 -2.51 -7.17
C SER A 77 26.00 -1.94 -7.30
N ASP A 78 25.13 -2.19 -6.32
CA ASP A 78 23.74 -1.72 -6.34
C ASP A 78 23.66 -0.19 -6.18
N LEU A 79 24.55 0.38 -5.36
CA LEU A 79 24.63 1.83 -5.17
C LEU A 79 24.99 2.58 -6.45
N ASN A 80 25.74 1.96 -7.37
CA ASN A 80 26.03 2.57 -8.66
C ASN A 80 24.81 2.54 -9.60
N LEU A 81 23.94 1.53 -9.49
CA LEU A 81 22.68 1.49 -10.23
C LEU A 81 21.73 2.62 -9.82
N LEU A 82 21.72 3.00 -8.53
CA LEU A 82 20.87 4.08 -8.02
C LEU A 82 21.22 5.50 -8.52
N LYS A 83 22.44 5.69 -9.04
CA LYS A 83 22.92 6.97 -9.59
C LYS A 83 22.50 7.23 -11.04
N THR A 84 21.91 6.21 -11.68
CA THR A 84 21.42 6.25 -13.08
C THR A 84 19.94 6.60 -13.09
#